data_AF-A0A2R6Y4S8-F1
#
_entry.id   AF-A0A2R6Y4S8-F1
#
_cell.length_a   1.000
_cell.length_b   1.000
_cell.length_c   1.000
_cell.angle_alpha   90.00
_cell.angle_beta   90.00
_cell.angle_gamma   90.00
#
_symmetry.space_group_name_H-M   'P 1'
#
loop_
_entity.id
_entity.type
_entity.pdbx_description
1 polymer ?
#
loop_
_entity_poly.entity_id
_entity_poly.type
_entity_poly.pdbx_seq_one_letter_code
_entity_poly.pdbx_strand_id
1 'polypeptide(L)' 'MYHYIVSVLAIVLFLVASSEPWKMLAVGVLMVSGTLFIIEFLNQKPEKSDRGF' A
#
# COMPACT_ATOMS: atom_id res chain seq x y z
N MET A 1 -11.93 4.07 2.37
CA MET A 1 -11.52 5.50 2.40
C MET A 1 -10.10 5.68 2.94
N TYR A 2 -9.72 5.11 4.09
CA TYR A 2 -8.38 5.29 4.68
C TYR A 2 -7.20 4.78 3.82
N HIS A 3 -7.33 3.66 3.11
CA HIS A 3 -6.23 3.13 2.27
C HIS A 3 -5.84 4.07 1.12
N TYR A 4 -6.83 4.76 0.54
CA TYR A 4 -6.58 5.70 -0.56
C TYR A 4 -5.76 6.91 -0.08
N ILE A 5 -6.06 7.41 1.12
CA ILE A 5 -5.34 8.53 1.73
C ILE A 5 -3.88 8.15 2.05
N VAL A 6 -3.67 6.94 2.55
CA VAL A 6 -2.31 6.43 2.85
C VAL A 6 -1.48 6.29 1.58
N SER A 7 -2.06 5.77 0.49
CA SER A 7 -1.37 5.64 -0.80
C SER A 7 -1.03 7.01 -1.41
N VAL A 8 -1.95 7.97 -1.36
CA VAL A 8 -1.68 9.34 -1.86
C VAL A 8 -0.58 10.02 -1.04
N LEU A 9 -0.61 9.87 0.29
CA LEU A 9 0.41 10.45 1.17
C LEU A 9 1.80 9.83 0.91
N ALA A 10 1.87 8.52 0.65
CA ALA A 10 3.10 7.85 0.29
C ALA A 10 3.71 8.35 -1.02
N ILE A 11 2.88 8.61 -2.04
CA ILE A 11 3.32 9.15 -3.34
C ILE A 11 3.84 10.58 -3.18
N VAL A 12 3.15 11.41 -2.39
CA VAL A 12 3.58 12.77 -2.10
C VAL A 12 4.90 12.77 -1.33
N LEU A 13 5.04 11.91 -0.31
CA LEU A 13 6.29 11.76 0.45
C LEU A 13 7.44 11.21 -0.41
N PHE A 14 7.14 10.36 -1.40
CA PHE A 14 8.13 9.90 -2.38
C PHE A 14 8.59 11.01 -3.32
N LEU A 15 7.67 11.84 -3.84
CA LEU A 15 8.02 12.96 -4.70
C LEU A 15 8.77 14.08 -3.95
N VAL A 16 8.48 14.24 -2.65
CA VAL A 16 9.14 15.21 -1.76
C VAL A 16 10.41 14.65 -1.13
N ALA A 17 10.71 13.36 -1.30
CA ALA A 17 11.89 12.72 -0.74
C ALA A 17 13.16 13.37 -1.29
N SER A 18 13.64 14.40 -0.58
CA SER A 18 14.93 15.02 -0.78
C SER A 18 16.02 13.96 -0.74
N SER A 19 17.18 14.30 -1.32
CA SER A 19 18.42 13.53 -1.50
C SER A 19 19.04 12.86 -0.25
N GLU A 20 18.29 12.73 0.84
CA GLU A 20 18.69 12.06 2.05
C GLU A 20 18.47 10.53 1.94
N PRO A 21 19.50 9.71 2.24
CA PRO A 21 19.45 8.26 2.05
C PRO A 21 18.31 7.56 2.78
N TRP A 22 17.92 8.06 3.97
CA TRP A 22 16.88 7.44 4.79
C TRP A 22 15.47 7.59 4.17
N LYS A 23 15.23 8.66 3.41
CA LYS A 23 13.95 8.86 2.71
C LYS A 23 13.81 7.90 1.53
N MET A 24 14.90 7.64 0.80
CA MET A 24 14.92 6.63 -0.26
C MET A 24 14.66 5.22 0.29
N LEU A 25 15.23 4.89 1.45
CA LEU A 25 14.94 3.62 2.14
C LEU A 25 13.46 3.51 2.54
N ALA A 26 12.90 4.56 3.15
CA ALA A 26 11.49 4.58 3.56
C ALA A 26 10.54 4.38 2.36
N VAL A 27 10.83 5.02 1.23
CA VAL A 27 10.10 4.84 -0.03
C VAL A 27 10.19 3.41 -0.54
N GLY A 28 11.39 2.82 -0.54
CA GLY A 28 11.59 1.44 -0.97
C GLY A 28 10.74 0.47 -0.15
N VAL A 29 10.73 0.65 1.17
CA VAL A 29 9.87 -0.13 2.08
C VAL A 29 8.38 0.08 1.77
N LEU A 30 7.98 1.31 1.46
CA LEU A 30 6.60 1.65 1.09
C LEU A 30 6.16 1.01 -0.23
N MET A 31 7.04 0.97 -1.23
CA MET A 31 6.74 0.30 -2.51
C MET A 31 6.62 -1.22 -2.36
N VAL A 32 7.52 -1.85 -1.59
CA VAL A 32 7.47 -3.30 -1.35
C VAL A 32 6.21 -3.67 -0.56
N SER A 33 5.92 -2.94 0.53
CA SER A 33 4.73 -3.20 1.36
C SER A 33 3.43 -2.93 0.60
N GLY A 34 3.35 -1.87 -0.22
CA GLY A 34 2.21 -1.60 -1.08
C GLY A 34 1.96 -2.71 -2.10
N THR A 35 3.02 -3.26 -2.71
CA THR A 35 2.91 -4.35 -3.68
C THR A 35 2.41 -5.64 -3.02
N LEU A 36 2.94 -6.00 -1.86
CA LEU A 36 2.49 -7.16 -1.09
C LEU A 36 1.02 -7.02 -0.68
N PHE A 37 0.62 -5.83 -0.23
CA PHE A 37 -0.77 -5.54 0.13
C PHE A 37 -1.71 -5.68 -1.07
N ILE A 38 -1.32 -5.20 -2.25
CA ILE A 38 -2.12 -5.37 -3.48
C ILE A 38 -2.24 -6.85 -3.85
N ILE A 39 -1.15 -7.61 -3.75
CA ILE A 39 -1.18 -9.06 -4.02
C ILE A 39 -2.12 -9.77 -3.04
N GLU A 40 -2.07 -9.42 -1.76
CA GLU A 40 -2.96 -9.99 -0.74
C GLU A 40 -4.42 -9.60 -0.98
N PHE A 41 -4.68 -8.33 -1.31
CA PHE A 41 -6.01 -7.83 -1.67
C PHE A 41 -6.58 -8.52 -2.93
N LEU A 42 -5.76 -8.75 -3.96
CA LEU A 42 -6.17 -9.47 -5.16
C LEU A 42 -6.35 -10.98 -4.91
N ASN A 43 -5.58 -11.55 -3.96
CA ASN A 43 -5.72 -12.94 -3.55
C ASN A 43 -6.84 -13.18 -2.54
N GLN A 44 -7.45 -12.13 -1.98
CA GLN A 44 -8.74 -12.24 -1.30
C GLN A 44 -9.79 -12.62 -2.36
N LYS A 45 -9.90 -13.94 -2.63
CA LYS A 45 -11.08 -14.48 -3.28
C LYS A 45 -12.30 -13.95 -2.51
N PRO A 46 -13.38 -13.52 -3.19
CA PRO A 46 -14.59 -13.14 -2.49
C PRO A 46 -14.97 -14.31 -1.59
N GLU A 47 -14.86 -14.10 -0.28
CA GLU A 47 -15.31 -15.06 0.71
C GLU A 47 -16.79 -15.29 0.36
N LYS A 48 -17.06 -16.47 -0.21
CA LYS A 48 -18.39 -16.87 -0.60
C LYS A 48 -19.21 -16.76 0.68
N SER A 49 -20.11 -15.79 0.69
CA SER A 49 -21.08 -15.59 1.76
C SER A 49 -22.08 -16.76 1.69
N ASP A 50 -21.64 -17.97 2.02
CA ASP A 50 -22.48 -19.12 2.31
C ASP A 50 -22.99 -19.03 3.75
N ARG A 51 -23.36 -17.83 4.20
CA ARG A 51 -24.22 -17.66 5.38
C ARG A 51 -25.64 -17.71 4.85
N GLY A 52 -26.11 -18.95 4.68
CA GLY A 52 -27.50 -19.25 4.43
C GLY A 52 -28.38 -18.47 5.40
N PHE A 53 -29.25 -17.66 4.83
CA PHE A 53 -30.50 -17.20 5.41
C PHE A 53 -31.58 -17.40 4.36
#